data_AF-F7T6D2-F1
#
_entry.id   AF-F7T6D2-F1
#
_cell.length_a   1.000
_cell.length_b   1.000
_cell.length_c   1.000
_cell.angle_alpha   90.00
_cell.angle_beta   90.00
_cell.angle_gamma   90.00
#
_symmetry.space_group_name_H-M   'P 1'
#
loop_
_entity.id
_entity.type
_entity.pdbx_description
1 polymer ?
#
loop_
_entity_poly.entity_id
_entity_poly.type
_entity_poly.pdbx_seq_one_letter_code
_entity_poly.pdbx_strand_id
1 'polypeptide(L)'
;MQNQAVQLKNAQQVLERDVNDAVRDVGSRWRQYQIAQRAYELSRRKLDIEREKLQVGRSSNFQVLSFESDLRNAESARLSALLGYLNAQTQLDQRLGTTLESWDIALND
;
A
#
# COMPACT_ATOMS: atom_id res chain seq x y z
N MET A 1 5.03 -8.35 43.98
CA MET A 1 4.94 -9.52 43.08
C MET A 1 3.63 -9.57 42.29
N GLN A 2 2.44 -9.53 42.91
CA GLN A 2 1.15 -9.51 42.16
C GLN A 2 1.03 -8.35 41.14
N ASN A 3 1.41 -7.11 41.51
CA ASN A 3 1.38 -5.98 40.57
C ASN A 3 2.31 -6.13 39.36
N GLN A 4 3.48 -6.76 39.53
CA GLN A 4 4.43 -6.98 38.43
C GLN A 4 3.91 -8.03 37.43
N ALA A 5 3.27 -9.10 37.92
CA ALA A 5 2.67 -10.12 37.07
C ALA A 5 1.49 -9.56 36.24
N VAL A 6 0.67 -8.69 36.84
CA VAL A 6 -0.43 -8.01 36.15
C VAL A 6 0.09 -7.04 35.08
N GLN A 7 1.14 -6.27 35.38
CA GLN A 7 1.79 -5.38 34.40
C GLN A 7 2.38 -6.15 33.22
N LEU A 8 3.06 -7.27 33.47
CA LEU A 8 3.62 -8.12 32.41
C LEU A 8 2.52 -8.70 31.52
N LYS A 9 1.44 -9.21 32.11
CA LYS A 9 0.30 -9.74 31.35
C LYS A 9 -0.37 -8.67 30.49
N ASN A 10 -0.53 -7.44 31.01
CA ASN A 10 -1.07 -6.33 30.25
C ASN A 10 -0.15 -5.94 29.07
N ALA A 11 1.17 -5.91 29.30
CA ALA A 11 2.14 -5.62 28.25
C ALA A 11 2.08 -6.67 27.11
N GLN A 12 1.97 -7.95 27.45
CA GLN A 12 1.81 -9.04 26.46
C GLN A 12 0.52 -8.88 25.63
N GLN A 13 -0.60 -8.56 26.27
CA GLN A 13 -1.88 -8.36 25.57
C GLN A 13 -1.87 -7.15 24.65
N VAL A 14 -1.18 -6.07 25.05
CA VAL A 14 -0.99 -4.89 24.19
C VAL A 14 -0.14 -5.25 22.98
N LEU A 15 0.99 -5.93 23.18
CA LEU A 15 1.87 -6.37 22.11
C LEU A 15 1.16 -7.28 21.09
N GLU A 16 0.41 -8.27 21.57
CA GLU A 16 -0.35 -9.18 20.70
C GLU A 16 -1.37 -8.42 19.85
N ARG A 17 -2.04 -7.42 20.43
CA ARG A 17 -2.98 -6.57 19.68
C ARG A 17 -2.26 -5.74 18.63
N ASP A 18 -1.16 -5.09 18.99
CA ASP A 18 -0.41 -4.19 18.11
C ASP A 18 0.18 -4.91 16.89
N VAL A 19 0.63 -6.16 17.09
CA VAL A 19 1.10 -7.04 16.01
C VAL A 19 -0.05 -7.46 15.10
N ASN A 20 -1.16 -7.93 15.68
CA ASN A 20 -2.34 -8.32 14.91
C ASN A 20 -2.87 -7.15 14.05
N ASP A 21 -2.87 -5.94 14.59
CA ASP A 21 -3.32 -4.75 13.87
C ASP A 21 -2.34 -4.35 12.75
N ALA A 22 -1.03 -4.50 12.97
CA ALA A 22 -0.04 -4.26 11.92
C ALA A 22 -0.16 -5.26 10.75
N VAL A 23 -0.34 -6.55 11.05
CA VAL A 23 -0.56 -7.59 10.02
C VAL A 23 -1.82 -7.27 9.20
N ARG A 24 -2.91 -6.87 9.87
CA ARG A 24 -4.15 -6.46 9.19
C ARG A 24 -3.94 -5.22 8.32
N ASP A 25 -3.17 -4.23 8.80
CA ASP A 25 -2.86 -3.02 8.02
C ASP A 25 -2.09 -3.36 6.74
N VAL A 26 -1.02 -4.16 6.84
CA VAL A 26 -0.26 -4.64 5.67
C VAL A 26 -1.18 -5.32 4.66
N GLY A 27 -2.03 -6.25 5.11
CA GLY A 27 -2.98 -6.94 4.24
C GLY A 27 -4.06 -6.03 3.64
N SER A 28 -4.46 -4.96 4.34
CA SER A 28 -5.36 -3.94 3.81
C SER A 28 -4.70 -3.11 2.71
N ARG A 29 -3.49 -2.62 2.96
CA ARG A 29 -2.73 -1.80 2.00
C ARG A 29 -2.32 -2.57 0.76
N TRP A 30 -2.00 -3.85 0.90
CA TRP A 30 -1.78 -4.72 -0.25
C TRP A 30 -3.00 -4.77 -1.17
N ARG A 31 -4.19 -4.98 -0.61
CA ARG A 31 -5.45 -4.97 -1.39
C ARG A 31 -5.72 -3.61 -2.04
N GLN A 32 -5.44 -2.51 -1.34
CA GLN A 32 -5.55 -1.16 -1.91
C GLN A 32 -4.60 -0.98 -3.09
N TYR A 33 -3.35 -1.42 -2.97
CA TYR A 33 -2.39 -1.39 -4.08
C TYR A 33 -2.86 -2.20 -5.28
N GLN A 34 -3.38 -3.41 -5.07
CA GLN A 34 -3.94 -4.23 -6.15
C GLN A 34 -5.14 -3.57 -6.86
N ILE A 35 -6.00 -2.87 -6.11
CA ILE A 35 -7.11 -2.09 -6.70
C ILE A 35 -6.55 -0.95 -7.55
N ALA A 36 -5.56 -0.21 -7.03
CA ALA A 36 -4.94 0.89 -7.75
C ALA A 36 -4.20 0.43 -9.02
N GLN A 37 -3.56 -0.75 -9.00
CA GLN A 37 -2.99 -1.38 -10.20
C GLN A 37 -4.06 -1.63 -11.28
N ARG A 38 -5.19 -2.23 -10.90
CA ARG A 38 -6.30 -2.48 -11.84
C ARG A 38 -6.91 -1.18 -12.38
N ALA A 39 -7.03 -0.15 -11.55
CA ALA A 39 -7.50 1.16 -11.97
C ALA A 39 -6.56 1.82 -12.98
N TYR A 40 -5.24 1.72 -12.76
CA TYR A 40 -4.22 2.18 -13.71
C TYR A 40 -4.32 1.45 -15.05
N GLU A 41 -4.40 0.12 -15.03
CA GLU A 41 -4.54 -0.68 -16.26
C GLU A 41 -5.81 -0.33 -17.04
N LEU A 42 -6.93 -0.15 -16.34
CA LEU A 42 -8.19 0.26 -16.96
C LEU A 42 -8.08 1.67 -17.57
N SER A 43 -7.47 2.62 -16.85
CA SER A 43 -7.29 3.99 -17.34
C SER A 43 -6.42 4.03 -18.61
N ARG A 44 -5.36 3.22 -18.64
CA ARG A 44 -4.51 3.05 -19.82
C ARG A 44 -5.31 2.51 -21.01
N ARG A 45 -6.09 1.44 -20.82
CA ARG A 45 -6.94 0.87 -21.89
C ARG A 45 -7.97 1.88 -22.40
N LYS A 46 -8.56 2.70 -21.53
CA LYS A 46 -9.49 3.77 -21.92
C LYS A 46 -8.81 4.81 -22.82
N LEU A 47 -7.60 5.23 -22.47
CA LEU A 47 -6.82 6.17 -23.28
C LEU A 47 -6.48 5.58 -24.66
N ASP A 48 -6.07 4.32 -24.71
CA ASP A 48 -5.74 3.64 -25.97
C ASP A 48 -6.98 3.58 -26.90
N ILE A 49 -8.13 3.16 -26.37
CA ILE A 49 -9.40 3.16 -27.12
C ILE A 49 -9.79 4.56 -27.58
N GLU A 50 -9.59 5.59 -26.74
CA GLU A 50 -9.98 6.94 -27.12
C GLU A 50 -9.08 7.51 -28.22
N ARG A 51 -7.79 7.17 -28.22
CA ARG A 51 -6.86 7.51 -29.31
C ARG A 51 -7.27 6.84 -30.62
N GLU A 52 -7.69 5.58 -30.60
CA GLU A 52 -8.23 4.89 -31.78
C GLU A 52 -9.50 5.57 -32.31
N LYS A 53 -10.43 5.96 -31.43
CA LYS A 53 -11.62 6.72 -31.84
C LYS A 53 -11.27 8.05 -32.47
N LEU A 54 -10.27 8.76 -31.95
CA LEU A 54 -9.82 10.05 -32.50
C LEU A 54 -9.34 9.87 -33.94
N GLN A 55 -8.58 8.81 -34.23
CA GLN A 55 -8.06 8.54 -35.58
C GLN A 55 -9.17 8.35 -36.62
N VAL A 56 -10.33 7.84 -36.21
CA VAL A 56 -11.50 7.66 -37.08
C VAL A 56 -12.55 8.77 -36.94
N GLY A 57 -12.19 9.91 -36.31
CA GLY A 57 -13.06 11.07 -36.17
C GLY A 57 -14.25 10.87 -35.21
N ARG A 58 -14.20 9.85 -34.34
CA ARG A 58 -15.25 9.52 -33.36
C ARG A 58 -14.93 10.01 -31.95
N SER A 59 -13.95 10.90 -31.82
CA SER A 59 -13.54 11.53 -30.56
C SER A 59 -13.01 12.95 -30.81
N SER A 60 -12.59 13.63 -29.75
CA SER A 60 -11.97 14.95 -29.79
C SER A 60 -10.65 14.96 -29.02
N ASN A 61 -9.76 15.89 -29.37
CA ASN A 61 -8.51 16.12 -28.64
C ASN A 61 -8.75 16.40 -27.15
N PHE A 62 -9.84 17.11 -26.82
CA PHE A 62 -10.23 17.36 -25.43
C PHE A 62 -10.49 16.06 -24.66
N GLN A 63 -11.21 15.11 -25.27
CA GLN A 63 -11.51 13.82 -24.64
C GLN A 63 -10.25 12.99 -24.40
N VAL A 64 -9.31 12.99 -25.35
CA VAL A 64 -8.00 12.33 -25.19
C VAL A 64 -7.21 12.97 -24.03
N LEU A 65 -7.12 14.31 -23.99
CA LEU A 65 -6.45 15.02 -22.90
C LEU A 65 -7.08 14.74 -21.53
N SER A 66 -8.40 14.59 -21.47
CA SER A 66 -9.11 14.17 -20.25
C SER A 66 -8.67 12.78 -19.79
N PHE A 67 -8.61 11.79 -20.68
CA PHE A 67 -8.16 10.44 -20.31
C PHE A 67 -6.66 10.36 -20.02
N GLU A 68 -5.82 11.21 -20.62
CA GLU A 68 -4.42 11.35 -20.23
C GLU A 68 -4.29 11.88 -18.79
N SER A 69 -5.15 12.82 -18.40
CA SER A 69 -5.25 13.29 -17.02
C SER A 69 -5.68 12.16 -16.07
N ASP A 70 -6.70 11.39 -16.44
CA ASP A 70 -7.17 10.25 -15.65
C ASP A 70 -6.08 9.18 -15.49
N LEU A 71 -5.29 8.91 -16.53
CA LEU A 71 -4.17 7.97 -16.46
C LEU A 71 -3.09 8.46 -15.49
N ARG A 72 -2.71 9.75 -15.58
CA ARG A 72 -1.74 10.35 -14.64
C ARG A 72 -2.24 10.28 -13.18
N ASN A 73 -3.52 10.55 -12.95
CA ASN A 73 -4.13 10.44 -11.63
C ASN A 73 -4.10 8.99 -11.12
N ALA A 74 -4.45 8.02 -11.96
CA ALA A 74 -4.39 6.60 -11.60
C ALA A 74 -2.96 6.12 -11.33
N GLU A 75 -1.98 6.62 -12.08
CA GLU A 75 -0.56 6.33 -11.85
C GLU A 75 -0.08 6.87 -10.50
N SER A 76 -0.42 8.13 -10.17
CA SER A 76 -0.10 8.74 -8.87
C SER A 76 -0.76 8.02 -7.70
N ALA A 77 -2.04 7.62 -7.87
CA ALA A 77 -2.76 6.82 -6.88
C ALA A 77 -2.11 5.44 -6.67
N ARG A 78 -1.68 4.77 -7.76
CA ARG A 78 -0.97 3.48 -7.70
C ARG A 78 0.36 3.61 -6.97
N LEU A 79 1.14 4.65 -7.26
CA LEU A 79 2.40 4.92 -6.58
C LEU A 79 2.18 5.20 -5.08
N SER A 80 1.22 6.05 -4.75
CA SER A 80 0.86 6.35 -3.36
C SER A 80 0.42 5.09 -2.59
N ALA A 81 -0.36 4.21 -3.21
CA ALA A 81 -0.78 2.95 -2.62
C ALA A 81 0.39 1.98 -2.41
N LEU A 82 1.34 1.93 -3.34
CA LEU A 82 2.56 1.13 -3.19
C LEU A 82 3.40 1.63 -2.02
N LEU A 83 3.65 2.94 -1.94
CA LEU A 83 4.37 3.55 -0.83
C LEU A 83 3.68 3.28 0.51
N GLY A 84 2.34 3.38 0.54
CA GLY A 84 1.55 3.02 1.71
C GLY A 84 1.78 1.57 2.14
N TYR A 85 1.72 0.62 1.21
CA TYR A 85 1.96 -0.79 1.49
C TYR A 85 3.38 -1.03 2.04
N LEU A 86 4.41 -0.48 1.38
CA LEU A 86 5.80 -0.60 1.84
C LEU A 86 5.98 -0.01 3.24
N ASN A 87 5.39 1.15 3.52
CA ASN A 87 5.45 1.76 4.86
C ASN A 87 4.75 0.91 5.94
N ALA A 88 3.70 0.15 5.61
CA ALA A 88 3.10 -0.76 6.58
C ALA A 88 3.97 -1.99 6.82
N GLN A 89 4.68 -2.48 5.81
CA GLN A 89 5.66 -3.55 6.01
C GLN A 89 6.76 -3.10 6.96
N THR A 90 7.35 -1.92 6.72
CA THR A 90 8.35 -1.34 7.63
C THR A 90 7.84 -1.18 9.06
N GLN A 91 6.59 -0.76 9.25
CA GLN A 91 5.99 -0.65 10.58
C GLN A 91 5.76 -2.01 11.26
N LEU A 92 5.37 -3.03 10.50
CA LEU A 92 5.25 -4.39 11.01
C LEU A 92 6.62 -4.91 11.48
N ASP A 93 7.67 -4.73 10.66
CA ASP A 93 9.04 -5.13 11.00
C ASP A 93 9.53 -4.45 12.28
N GLN A 94 9.25 -3.15 12.44
CA GLN A 94 9.56 -2.40 13.67
C GLN A 94 8.83 -2.94 14.90
N ARG A 95 7.54 -3.28 14.79
CA ARG A 95 6.71 -3.74 15.92
C ARG A 95 7.03 -5.15 16.38
N LEU A 96 7.45 -6.01 15.46
CA LEU A 96 7.82 -7.38 15.80
C LEU A 96 9.13 -7.44 16.60
N GLY A 97 9.89 -6.35 16.73
CA GLY A 97 11.20 -6.35 17.37
C GLY A 97 12.25 -7.16 16.59
N THR A 98 11.87 -7.69 15.43
CA THR A 98 12.71 -8.43 14.50
C THR A 98 13.45 -7.51 13.52
N THR A 99 13.44 -6.18 13.72
CA THR A 99 14.19 -5.24 12.88
C THR A 99 15.67 -5.62 12.75
N LEU A 100 16.26 -6.21 13.78
CA LEU A 100 17.66 -6.65 13.75
C LEU A 100 17.81 -8.05 13.13
N GLU A 101 16.85 -8.96 13.38
CA GLU A 101 16.86 -10.33 12.85
C GLU A 101 16.49 -10.41 11.36
N SER A 102 15.60 -9.51 10.90
CA SER A 102 15.18 -9.36 9.49
C SER A 102 16.24 -8.65 8.63
N TRP A 103 17.14 -7.88 9.25
CA TRP A 103 18.26 -7.18 8.60
C TRP A 103 19.64 -7.81 8.92
N ASP A 104 19.64 -8.97 9.60
CA ASP A 104 20.82 -9.75 9.99
C ASP A 104 21.90 -8.94 10.75
N ILE A 105 21.47 -8.02 11.60
CA ILE A 105 22.35 -7.19 12.44
C ILE A 105 22.47 -7.85 13.82
N ALA A 106 23.62 -8.46 14.08
CA ALA A 106 23.97 -8.94 15.42
C ALA A 106 24.35 -7.76 16.32
N LEU A 107 23.63 -7.58 17.44
CA LEU A 107 24.11 -6.77 18.55
C LEU A 107 25.19 -7.60 19.27
N ASN A 108 26.46 -7.29 19.01
CA ASN A 108 27.54 -7.69 19.89
C ASN A 108 27.50 -6.77 21.12
N ASP A 109 27.40 -7.38 22.30
CA ASP A 109 27.61 -6.73 23.60
C ASP A 109 29.06 -6.20 23.74
#